data_AF-A0A7S4C6J5-F1
#
_entry.id   AF-A0A7S4C6J5-F1
#
_cell.length_a   1.000
_cell.length_b   1.000
_cell.length_c   1.000
_cell.angle_alpha   90.00
_cell.angle_beta   90.00
_cell.angle_gamma   90.00
#
_symmetry.space_group_name_H-M   'P 1'
#
loop_
_entity.id
_entity.type
_entity.pdbx_description
1 polymer ?
#
loop_
_entity_poly.entity_id
_entity_poly.type
_entity_poly.pdbx_seq_one_letter_code
_entity_poly.pdbx_strand_id
1 'polypeptide(L)'
;EPFEQCRARVAKGLPPPAHFVGWWSPPNASSRCVKEVAQYTDTNGDVGTTIDEAIAQSPRLQAHLKMADRYLVALRDAMSIAWILNRTFVFPRFLCMCDRSEWPDVMPTCRLENSDLEFPFHCPLNFLINVHFMQGVEDEVAGQRGLPYREHSFLTNRRLSAHLRESRASIGFSAGIQSADSTSAVAPLTSAVSNATLPLGATDTEVLSSLGPGSRFEDVAVLSLDSAENVFGGFEDASAGAHVDALLRSKVLYGSWCCSRTNFHHPGATAFFTPPPKLPVGEAAARARLERTSARHQRARA
;
A
#
# COMPACT_ATOMS: atom_id res chain seq x y z
N GLU A 1 32.17 11.97 9.31
CA GLU A 1 33.02 12.67 8.36
C GLU A 1 32.59 12.11 7.02
N PRO A 2 32.23 12.93 6.03
CA PRO A 2 31.92 12.45 4.68
C PRO A 2 33.04 11.53 4.17
N PHE A 3 32.69 10.46 3.45
CA PHE A 3 33.63 9.42 2.96
C PHE A 3 34.92 10.01 2.36
N GLU A 4 34.80 11.07 1.54
CA GLU A 4 35.94 11.71 0.88
C GLU A 4 36.89 12.42 1.85
N GLN A 5 36.39 12.98 2.94
CA GLN A 5 37.24 13.57 3.98
C GLN A 5 37.98 12.47 4.78
N CYS A 6 37.32 11.32 5.02
CA CYS A 6 37.99 10.17 5.65
C CYS A 6 39.07 9.58 4.74
N ARG A 7 38.81 9.42 3.43
CA ARG A 7 39.82 8.98 2.45
C ARG A 7 40.98 9.94 2.35
N ALA A 8 40.73 11.24 2.23
CA ALA A 8 41.78 12.26 2.15
C ALA A 8 42.68 12.25 3.39
N ARG A 9 42.14 11.87 4.55
CA ARG A 9 42.88 11.71 5.79
C ARG A 9 43.71 10.42 5.83
N VAL A 10 43.12 9.29 5.47
CA VAL A 10 43.83 8.00 5.39
C VAL A 10 44.96 8.07 4.37
N ALA A 11 44.73 8.72 3.23
CA ALA A 11 45.75 8.98 2.20
C ALA A 11 46.91 9.86 2.71
N LYS A 12 46.70 10.66 3.77
CA LYS A 12 47.74 11.43 4.45
C LYS A 12 48.44 10.65 5.57
N GLY A 13 48.19 9.35 5.70
CA GLY A 13 48.77 8.50 6.75
C GLY A 13 48.23 8.80 8.15
N LEU A 14 47.16 9.60 8.25
CA LEU A 14 46.53 9.95 9.52
C LEU A 14 45.52 8.84 9.89
N PRO A 15 45.45 8.44 11.17
CA PRO A 15 44.51 7.41 11.59
C PRO A 15 43.06 7.87 11.33
N PRO A 16 42.16 6.95 10.89
CA PRO A 16 40.74 7.26 10.83
C PRO A 16 40.27 7.70 12.22
N PRO A 17 39.25 8.57 12.33
CA PRO A 17 38.80 9.03 13.64
C PRO A 17 38.39 7.79 14.42
N ALA A 18 39.01 7.58 15.59
CA ALA A 18 38.74 6.43 16.44
C ALA A 18 37.26 6.33 16.85
N HIS A 19 36.51 7.43 16.67
CA HIS A 19 35.11 7.54 17.03
C HIS A 19 34.37 8.35 15.95
N PHE A 20 33.76 7.68 14.97
CA PHE A 20 32.59 8.29 14.32
C PHE A 20 31.37 7.91 15.17
N VAL A 21 31.12 8.73 16.19
CA VAL A 21 29.88 8.67 16.95
C VAL A 21 28.87 9.45 16.13
N GLY A 22 28.12 8.78 15.25
CA GLY A 22 26.78 9.30 14.98
C GLY A 22 26.08 9.43 16.34
N TRP A 23 25.14 10.36 16.53
CA TRP A 23 24.46 10.58 17.82
C TRP A 23 23.82 9.29 18.42
N TRP A 24 23.77 8.20 17.66
CA TRP A 24 23.20 6.89 17.98
C TRP A 24 24.21 5.71 18.00
N SER A 25 25.52 5.94 17.79
CA SER A 25 26.48 4.82 17.71
C SER A 25 26.97 4.37 19.09
N PRO A 26 26.93 3.05 19.42
CA PRO A 26 27.45 2.57 20.68
C PRO A 26 28.97 2.77 20.79
N PRO A 27 29.49 3.05 21.99
CA PRO A 27 30.93 3.18 22.20
C PRO A 27 31.61 1.83 21.89
N ASN A 28 32.65 1.87 21.03
CA ASN A 28 33.52 0.74 20.59
C ASN A 28 33.27 0.14 19.19
N ALA A 29 32.48 0.77 18.32
CA ALA A 29 32.44 0.37 16.90
C ALA A 29 33.72 0.81 16.16
N SER A 30 34.43 -0.13 15.52
CA SER A 30 35.60 0.16 14.66
C SER A 30 35.24 1.09 13.50
N SER A 31 36.12 2.02 13.12
CA SER A 31 35.86 3.00 12.05
C SER A 31 35.55 2.33 10.70
N ARG A 32 34.35 2.58 10.16
CA ARG A 32 33.82 1.94 8.95
C ARG A 32 34.42 2.41 7.61
N CYS A 33 35.34 3.39 7.61
CA CYS A 33 35.92 3.96 6.38
C CYS A 33 36.59 2.95 5.44
N VAL A 34 36.87 1.72 5.90
CA VAL A 34 37.52 0.66 5.10
C VAL A 34 36.50 -0.23 4.38
N LYS A 35 35.19 -0.15 4.71
CA LYS A 35 34.14 -1.01 4.16
C LYS A 35 33.17 -0.34 3.18
N GLU A 36 33.22 0.99 3.06
CA GLU A 36 32.44 1.71 2.07
C GLU A 36 33.13 1.60 0.70
N VAL A 37 32.56 0.78 -0.18
CA VAL A 37 32.91 0.76 -1.60
C VAL A 37 32.51 2.12 -2.18
N ALA A 38 33.37 2.69 -3.02
CA ALA A 38 33.11 3.97 -3.69
C ALA A 38 31.68 3.98 -4.26
N GLN A 39 30.87 4.93 -3.77
CA GLN A 39 29.57 5.21 -4.35
C GLN A 39 29.83 5.66 -5.78
N TYR A 40 29.32 4.92 -6.77
CA TYR A 40 29.50 5.19 -8.19
C TYR A 40 29.21 6.66 -8.46
N THR A 41 30.18 7.37 -9.04
CA THR A 41 29.94 8.71 -9.60
C THR A 41 29.73 8.52 -11.10
N ASP A 42 28.57 8.91 -11.62
CA ASP A 42 28.34 8.85 -13.06
C ASP A 42 29.10 9.96 -13.80
N THR A 43 29.02 9.99 -15.13
CA THR A 43 29.72 10.98 -15.96
C THR A 43 29.30 12.43 -15.70
N ASN A 44 28.18 12.65 -14.99
CA ASN A 44 27.67 13.97 -14.63
C ASN A 44 28.07 14.40 -13.20
N GLY A 45 28.78 13.55 -12.46
CA GLY A 45 29.12 13.82 -11.06
C GLY A 45 28.06 13.35 -10.05
N ASP A 46 27.00 12.66 -10.50
CA ASP A 46 25.95 12.17 -9.60
C ASP A 46 26.42 10.94 -8.84
N VAL A 47 26.19 10.94 -7.52
CA VAL A 47 26.53 9.82 -6.65
C VAL A 47 25.35 8.85 -6.60
N GLY A 48 25.62 7.56 -6.83
CA GLY A 48 24.65 6.47 -6.77
C GLY A 48 24.64 5.61 -8.04
N THR A 49 23.52 4.94 -8.28
CA THR A 49 23.32 4.03 -9.42
C THR A 49 22.00 4.34 -10.09
N THR A 50 21.87 4.07 -11.39
CA THR A 50 20.55 4.23 -12.07
C THR A 50 19.51 3.34 -11.40
N ILE A 51 18.24 3.68 -11.53
CA ILE A 51 17.17 2.87 -10.96
C ILE A 51 17.14 1.46 -11.56
N ASP A 52 17.48 1.31 -12.84
CA ASP A 52 17.57 0.01 -13.51
C ASP A 52 18.70 -0.85 -12.91
N GLU A 53 19.86 -0.26 -12.68
CA GLU A 53 20.96 -0.93 -11.98
C GLU A 53 20.60 -1.24 -10.52
N ALA A 54 19.93 -0.33 -9.80
CA ALA A 54 19.46 -0.56 -8.44
C ALA A 54 18.51 -1.76 -8.38
N ILE A 55 17.55 -1.82 -9.30
CA ILE A 55 16.59 -2.92 -9.44
C ILE A 55 17.33 -4.22 -9.78
N ALA A 56 18.29 -4.18 -10.70
CA ALA A 56 19.08 -5.35 -11.08
C ALA A 56 19.94 -5.91 -9.91
N GLN A 57 20.48 -5.02 -9.08
CA GLN A 57 21.37 -5.38 -7.96
C GLN A 57 20.62 -5.80 -6.69
N SER A 58 19.35 -5.40 -6.52
CA SER A 58 18.60 -5.63 -5.28
C SER A 58 17.32 -6.43 -5.51
N PRO A 59 17.33 -7.75 -5.21
CA PRO A 59 16.12 -8.56 -5.15
C PRO A 59 15.09 -8.02 -4.15
N ARG A 60 15.54 -7.34 -3.10
CA ARG A 60 14.69 -6.68 -2.12
C ARG A 60 13.95 -5.49 -2.70
N LEU A 61 14.63 -4.68 -3.51
CA LEU A 61 13.98 -3.58 -4.23
C LEU A 61 12.94 -4.14 -5.22
N GLN A 62 13.29 -5.18 -5.98
CA GLN A 62 12.33 -5.85 -6.86
C GLN A 62 11.09 -6.34 -6.11
N ALA A 63 11.28 -6.98 -4.95
CA ALA A 63 10.17 -7.43 -4.11
C ALA A 63 9.34 -6.25 -3.58
N HIS A 64 10.00 -5.18 -3.10
CA HIS A 64 9.33 -3.98 -2.61
C HIS A 64 8.46 -3.33 -3.69
N LEU A 65 8.99 -3.13 -4.90
CA LEU A 65 8.24 -2.53 -6.02
C LEU A 65 7.02 -3.39 -6.40
N LYS A 66 7.20 -4.71 -6.50
CA LYS A 66 6.09 -5.65 -6.77
C LYS A 66 5.02 -5.63 -5.68
N MET A 67 5.42 -5.50 -4.41
CA MET A 67 4.49 -5.37 -3.30
C MET A 67 3.73 -4.05 -3.35
N ALA A 68 4.41 -2.94 -3.63
CA ALA A 68 3.80 -1.62 -3.78
C ALA A 68 2.74 -1.62 -4.89
N ASP A 69 3.04 -2.20 -6.05
CA ASP A 69 2.08 -2.33 -7.17
C ASP A 69 0.81 -3.07 -6.74
N ARG A 70 0.95 -4.18 -6.00
CA ARG A 70 -0.19 -4.94 -5.46
C ARG A 70 -0.96 -4.17 -4.39
N TYR A 71 -0.27 -3.41 -3.55
CA TYR A 71 -0.92 -2.53 -2.58
C TYR A 71 -1.74 -1.44 -3.25
N LEU A 72 -1.29 -0.86 -4.36
CA LEU A 72 -2.09 0.13 -5.09
C LEU A 72 -3.37 -0.47 -5.68
N VAL A 73 -3.32 -1.72 -6.17
CA VAL A 73 -4.52 -2.45 -6.59
C VAL A 73 -5.46 -2.67 -5.40
N ALA A 74 -4.92 -3.12 -4.26
CA ALA A 74 -5.71 -3.32 -3.05
C ALA A 74 -6.36 -2.02 -2.52
N LEU A 75 -5.61 -0.92 -2.55
CA LEU A 75 -6.10 0.40 -2.17
C LEU A 75 -7.21 0.87 -3.10
N ARG A 76 -7.05 0.71 -4.43
CA ARG A 76 -8.08 1.06 -5.41
C ARG A 76 -9.41 0.39 -5.06
N ASP A 77 -9.41 -0.92 -4.84
CA ASP A 77 -10.63 -1.69 -4.60
C ASP A 77 -11.24 -1.37 -3.24
N ALA A 78 -10.44 -1.40 -2.16
CA ALA A 78 -10.95 -1.19 -0.81
C ALA A 78 -11.43 0.24 -0.57
N MET A 79 -10.75 1.25 -1.12
CA MET A 79 -11.18 2.65 -1.03
C MET A 79 -12.42 2.91 -1.89
N SER A 80 -12.55 2.24 -3.04
CA SER A 80 -13.79 2.29 -3.83
C SER A 80 -14.97 1.74 -3.04
N ILE A 81 -14.81 0.57 -2.39
CA ILE A 81 -15.85 -0.04 -1.54
C ILE A 81 -16.19 0.87 -0.35
N ALA A 82 -15.19 1.45 0.32
CA ALA A 82 -15.41 2.37 1.42
C ALA A 82 -16.17 3.62 0.97
N TRP A 83 -15.83 4.17 -0.20
CA TRP A 83 -16.59 5.26 -0.81
C TRP A 83 -18.02 4.80 -1.07
N ILE A 84 -18.26 3.70 -1.77
CA ILE A 84 -19.61 3.19 -2.07
C ILE A 84 -20.50 3.08 -0.83
N LEU A 85 -19.96 2.52 0.26
CA LEU A 85 -20.69 2.31 1.52
C LEU A 85 -20.80 3.56 2.39
N ASN A 86 -20.26 4.70 1.93
CA ASN A 86 -20.16 5.94 2.72
C ASN A 86 -19.49 5.71 4.08
N ARG A 87 -18.40 4.94 4.09
CA ARG A 87 -17.65 4.57 5.31
C ARG A 87 -16.27 5.21 5.30
N THR A 88 -15.74 5.44 6.50
CA THR A 88 -14.34 5.85 6.66
C THR A 88 -13.41 4.69 6.30
N PHE A 89 -12.48 4.93 5.39
CA PHE A 89 -11.46 3.96 5.03
C PHE A 89 -10.34 3.92 6.09
N VAL A 90 -10.04 2.76 6.65
CA VAL A 90 -8.88 2.61 7.54
C VAL A 90 -7.76 1.93 6.77
N PHE A 91 -6.61 2.60 6.65
CA PHE A 91 -5.44 2.03 5.99
C PHE A 91 -5.00 0.72 6.67
N PRO A 92 -4.61 -0.31 5.91
CA PRO A 92 -3.97 -1.48 6.49
C PRO A 92 -2.54 -1.16 6.92
N ARG A 93 -1.93 -2.09 7.66
CA ARG A 93 -0.47 -2.10 7.81
C ARG A 93 0.14 -2.66 6.54
N PHE A 94 1.08 -1.93 5.96
CA PHE A 94 1.85 -2.42 4.83
C PHE A 94 3.17 -3.03 5.30
N LEU A 95 3.67 -3.99 4.54
CA LEU A 95 5.00 -4.56 4.72
C LEU A 95 5.95 -4.05 3.64
N CYS A 96 7.18 -3.74 4.04
CA CYS A 96 8.23 -3.20 3.17
C CYS A 96 9.43 -4.13 3.16
N MET A 97 9.98 -4.32 1.96
CA MET A 97 11.24 -5.05 1.75
C MET A 97 12.42 -4.13 1.49
N CYS A 98 12.18 -2.82 1.40
CA CYS A 98 13.20 -1.81 1.12
C CYS A 98 12.83 -0.53 1.87
N ASP A 99 13.83 0.04 2.54
CA ASP A 99 13.76 1.36 3.17
C ASP A 99 13.71 2.45 2.09
N ARG A 100 13.17 3.61 2.44
CA ARG A 100 13.15 4.78 1.56
C ARG A 100 14.16 5.79 2.11
N SER A 101 15.19 6.07 1.32
CA SER A 101 16.21 7.08 1.63
C SER A 101 16.20 8.16 0.56
N GLU A 102 16.41 9.41 0.93
CA GLU A 102 16.67 10.48 -0.04
C GLU A 102 18.12 10.45 -0.58
N TRP A 103 18.92 9.47 -0.13
CA TRP A 103 20.30 9.24 -0.51
C TRP A 103 20.50 7.82 -1.06
N PRO A 104 21.52 7.58 -1.92
CA PRO A 104 21.80 6.27 -2.50
C PRO A 104 22.40 5.25 -1.51
N ASP A 105 22.58 5.63 -0.25
CA ASP A 105 23.23 4.85 0.82
C ASP A 105 22.46 3.59 1.22
N VAL A 106 21.16 3.57 0.97
CA VAL A 106 20.30 2.40 1.16
C VAL A 106 20.66 1.26 0.20
N MET A 107 21.30 1.56 -0.94
CA MET A 107 21.66 0.56 -1.94
C MET A 107 23.05 -0.05 -1.68
N PRO A 108 23.23 -1.35 -2.02
CA PRO A 108 22.24 -2.28 -2.57
C PRO A 108 21.40 -2.99 -1.49
N THR A 109 21.61 -2.68 -0.21
CA THR A 109 21.12 -3.50 0.90
C THR A 109 19.63 -3.37 1.16
N CYS A 110 19.00 -2.32 0.63
CA CYS A 110 17.63 -1.92 0.90
C CYS A 110 17.38 -1.48 2.35
N ARG A 111 18.43 -1.19 3.13
CA ARG A 111 18.36 -0.79 4.54
C ARG A 111 19.20 0.45 4.76
N LEU A 112 18.65 1.48 5.40
CA LEU A 112 19.45 2.60 5.87
C LEU A 112 20.54 2.12 6.84
N GLU A 113 21.71 2.73 6.79
CA GLU A 113 22.78 2.37 7.72
C GLU A 113 22.37 2.61 9.18
N ASN A 114 22.64 1.61 10.04
CA ASN A 114 22.27 1.64 11.46
C ASN A 114 20.76 1.67 11.74
N SER A 115 19.94 1.41 10.72
CA SER A 115 18.53 1.11 10.91
C SER A 115 18.38 -0.22 11.66
N ASP A 116 17.47 -0.23 12.63
CA ASP A 116 17.02 -1.41 13.39
C ASP A 116 15.91 -2.18 12.67
N LEU A 117 15.54 -1.76 11.46
CA LEU A 117 14.52 -2.44 10.66
C LEU A 117 14.98 -3.85 10.26
N GLU A 118 14.10 -4.81 10.56
CA GLU A 118 14.19 -6.20 10.11
C GLU A 118 13.17 -6.46 9.01
N PHE A 119 13.61 -7.09 7.91
CA PHE A 119 12.72 -7.34 6.78
C PHE A 119 11.88 -8.62 6.96
N PRO A 120 10.59 -8.60 6.57
CA PRO A 120 9.82 -7.41 6.20
C PRO A 120 9.48 -6.55 7.42
N PHE A 121 9.55 -5.23 7.29
CA PHE A 121 9.14 -4.29 8.35
C PHE A 121 7.80 -3.64 8.02
N HIS A 122 7.12 -3.08 9.03
CA HIS A 122 5.91 -2.30 8.80
C HIS A 122 6.25 -0.95 8.16
N CYS A 123 5.78 -0.73 6.92
CA CYS A 123 6.04 0.52 6.20
C CYS A 123 5.37 1.71 6.89
N PRO A 124 6.11 2.82 7.06
CA PRO A 124 5.48 4.13 7.08
C PRO A 124 4.63 4.35 5.81
N LEU A 125 3.46 4.97 5.94
CA LEU A 125 2.54 5.17 4.81
C LEU A 125 3.19 5.98 3.67
N ASN A 126 4.02 6.96 4.02
CA ASN A 126 4.77 7.81 3.10
C ASN A 126 5.84 7.06 2.29
N PHE A 127 6.13 5.79 2.59
CA PHE A 127 7.03 4.97 1.75
C PHE A 127 6.30 4.42 0.51
N LEU A 128 4.97 4.33 0.55
CA LEU A 128 4.15 3.74 -0.52
C LEU A 128 3.29 4.75 -1.27
N ILE A 129 2.80 5.78 -0.59
CA ILE A 129 1.96 6.80 -1.20
C ILE A 129 2.46 8.19 -0.85
N ASN A 130 2.21 9.15 -1.74
CA ASN A 130 2.53 10.54 -1.46
C ASN A 130 1.49 11.14 -0.51
N VAL A 131 1.75 11.06 0.80
CA VAL A 131 0.84 11.58 1.84
C VAL A 131 0.58 13.08 1.73
N HIS A 132 1.47 13.85 1.10
CA HIS A 132 1.23 15.28 0.82
C HIS A 132 0.14 15.45 -0.26
N PHE A 133 0.12 14.59 -1.28
CA PHE A 133 -0.91 14.62 -2.31
C PHE A 133 -2.26 14.07 -1.86
N MET A 134 -2.31 13.35 -0.73
CA MET A 134 -3.59 12.96 -0.12
C MET A 134 -4.38 14.14 0.47
N GLN A 135 -3.79 15.34 0.54
CA GLN A 135 -4.50 16.54 0.94
C GLN A 135 -5.73 16.77 0.05
N GLY A 136 -6.88 16.91 0.71
CA GLY A 136 -8.18 17.09 0.07
C GLY A 136 -8.84 15.81 -0.46
N VAL A 137 -8.36 14.61 -0.09
CA VAL A 137 -9.07 13.36 -0.43
C VAL A 137 -10.45 13.27 0.26
N GLU A 138 -10.63 13.95 1.39
CA GLU A 138 -11.90 14.02 2.13
C GLU A 138 -12.82 15.14 1.61
N ASP A 139 -12.30 16.05 0.79
CA ASP A 139 -13.04 17.23 0.34
C ASP A 139 -14.15 16.86 -0.64
N GLU A 140 -15.25 17.61 -0.58
CA GLU A 140 -16.29 17.55 -1.60
C GLU A 140 -15.84 18.32 -2.84
N VAL A 141 -15.96 17.69 -4.01
CA VAL A 141 -15.60 18.26 -5.31
C VAL A 141 -16.77 18.10 -6.25
N ALA A 142 -17.22 19.21 -6.86
CA ALA A 142 -18.32 19.22 -7.83
C ALA A 142 -19.63 18.55 -7.32
N GLY A 143 -19.95 18.73 -6.04
CA GLY A 143 -21.14 18.13 -5.42
C GLY A 143 -21.01 16.64 -5.11
N GLN A 144 -19.84 16.04 -5.34
CA GLN A 144 -19.55 14.66 -4.98
C GLN A 144 -18.58 14.64 -3.81
N ARG A 145 -18.95 13.91 -2.76
CA ARG A 145 -18.14 13.80 -1.54
C ARG A 145 -16.78 13.13 -1.77
N GLY A 146 -15.83 13.46 -0.91
CA GLY A 146 -14.57 12.75 -0.79
C GLY A 146 -14.69 11.41 -0.07
N LEU A 147 -13.54 10.93 0.41
CA LEU A 147 -13.42 9.69 1.17
C LEU A 147 -12.68 9.94 2.48
N PRO A 148 -13.39 9.95 3.63
CA PRO A 148 -12.73 10.05 4.92
C PRO A 148 -11.83 8.86 5.16
N TYR A 149 -10.66 9.08 5.76
CA TYR A 149 -9.71 8.01 6.03
C TYR A 149 -9.06 8.11 7.41
N ARG A 150 -8.59 6.97 7.92
CA ARG A 150 -7.78 6.89 9.14
C ARG A 150 -6.59 5.98 8.92
N GLU A 151 -5.54 6.21 9.68
CA GLU A 151 -4.36 5.38 9.75
C GLU A 151 -4.64 4.05 10.47
N HIS A 152 -3.82 3.03 10.20
CA HIS A 152 -4.08 1.67 10.70
C HIS A 152 -4.22 1.56 12.24
N SER A 153 -3.52 2.43 12.99
CA SER A 153 -3.52 2.39 14.46
C SER A 153 -4.85 2.83 15.06
N PHE A 154 -5.69 3.51 14.28
CA PHE A 154 -7.00 4.02 14.70
C PHE A 154 -7.81 2.93 15.41
N LEU A 155 -7.93 1.75 14.77
CA LEU A 155 -8.71 0.61 15.28
C LEU A 155 -8.12 -0.06 16.53
N THR A 156 -6.89 0.27 16.91
CA THR A 156 -6.21 -0.23 18.11
C THR A 156 -6.14 0.80 19.23
N ASN A 157 -6.65 2.02 19.00
CA ASN A 157 -6.62 3.07 19.99
C ASN A 157 -7.53 2.72 21.18
N ARG A 158 -6.97 2.70 22.39
CA ARG A 158 -7.68 2.36 23.64
C ARG A 158 -8.84 3.32 23.96
N ARG A 159 -8.84 4.52 23.38
CA ARG A 159 -9.90 5.51 23.55
C ARG A 159 -11.09 5.30 22.61
N LEU A 160 -11.06 4.30 21.73
CA LEU A 160 -12.22 3.96 20.89
C LEU A 160 -13.40 3.47 21.73
N SER A 161 -14.60 3.84 21.30
CA SER A 161 -15.85 3.36 21.89
C SER A 161 -15.93 1.84 21.85
N ALA A 162 -16.64 1.24 22.80
CA ALA A 162 -16.88 -0.20 22.82
C ALA A 162 -17.50 -0.69 21.50
N HIS A 163 -18.47 0.08 20.97
CA HIS A 163 -19.11 -0.21 19.69
C HIS A 163 -18.11 -0.36 18.53
N LEU A 164 -17.15 0.55 18.35
CA LEU A 164 -16.11 0.43 17.30
C LEU A 164 -15.12 -0.70 17.56
N ARG A 165 -14.90 -1.08 18.83
CA ARG A 165 -13.99 -2.17 19.19
C ARG A 165 -14.63 -3.55 18.95
N GLU A 166 -15.92 -3.67 19.20
CA GLU A 166 -16.63 -4.97 19.28
C GLU A 166 -17.51 -5.26 18.05
N SER A 167 -18.10 -4.25 17.42
CA SER A 167 -18.96 -4.42 16.23
C SER A 167 -18.10 -4.59 14.97
N ARG A 168 -17.82 -5.85 14.60
CA ARG A 168 -16.94 -6.23 13.50
C ARG A 168 -17.53 -7.33 12.63
N ALA A 169 -17.34 -7.21 11.32
CA ALA A 169 -17.63 -8.26 10.34
C ALA A 169 -16.43 -8.47 9.41
N SER A 170 -16.22 -9.71 9.00
CA SER A 170 -15.24 -10.08 7.96
C SER A 170 -15.96 -10.31 6.63
N ILE A 171 -15.39 -9.76 5.57
CA ILE A 171 -15.93 -9.80 4.21
C ILE A 171 -14.96 -10.60 3.35
N GLY A 172 -15.38 -11.80 2.97
CA GLY A 172 -14.68 -12.65 2.01
C GLY A 172 -15.12 -12.39 0.58
N PHE A 173 -14.28 -12.79 -0.37
CA PHE A 173 -14.61 -12.78 -1.81
C PHE A 173 -14.43 -14.17 -2.38
N SER A 174 -15.38 -14.61 -3.21
CA SER A 174 -15.32 -15.95 -3.81
C SER A 174 -15.71 -15.94 -5.29
N ALA A 175 -15.03 -16.77 -6.07
CA ALA A 175 -15.34 -17.01 -7.49
C ALA A 175 -16.50 -18.02 -7.70
N GLY A 176 -17.12 -18.49 -6.61
CA GLY A 176 -18.00 -19.66 -6.58
C GLY A 176 -19.30 -19.47 -5.78
N ILE A 177 -20.17 -20.47 -5.85
CA ILE A 177 -21.54 -20.45 -5.29
C ILE A 177 -21.49 -20.32 -3.77
N GLN A 178 -22.18 -19.33 -3.23
CA GLN A 178 -22.80 -19.49 -1.92
C GLN A 178 -24.30 -19.20 -2.04
N SER A 179 -25.08 -20.24 -1.73
CA SER A 179 -26.45 -20.15 -1.27
C SER A 179 -26.45 -19.38 0.05
N ALA A 180 -27.54 -18.69 0.35
CA ALA A 180 -27.71 -17.84 1.54
C ALA A 180 -27.63 -18.57 2.91
N ASP A 181 -27.05 -19.79 2.98
CA ASP A 181 -27.20 -20.71 4.10
C ASP A 181 -25.98 -21.61 4.37
N SER A 182 -24.77 -21.08 4.27
CA SER A 182 -23.55 -21.80 4.70
C SER A 182 -23.13 -21.36 6.10
N THR A 183 -23.77 -21.95 7.10
CA THR A 183 -23.23 -22.08 8.45
C THR A 183 -22.19 -23.21 8.42
N SER A 184 -20.89 -22.89 8.47
CA SER A 184 -19.85 -23.86 8.78
C SER A 184 -19.16 -23.50 10.08
N ALA A 185 -19.39 -24.37 11.07
CA ALA A 185 -18.60 -24.58 12.28
C ALA A 185 -17.15 -24.97 11.91
N VAL A 186 -16.08 -24.80 12.68
CA VAL A 186 -15.84 -24.57 14.11
C VAL A 186 -14.62 -23.64 14.20
N ALA A 187 -14.72 -22.51 14.91
CA ALA A 187 -13.58 -21.78 15.45
C ALA A 187 -13.87 -21.45 16.92
N PRO A 188 -12.90 -21.54 17.84
CA PRO A 188 -13.16 -21.34 19.26
C PRO A 188 -13.58 -19.88 19.53
N LEU A 189 -14.47 -19.73 20.50
CA LEU A 189 -15.13 -18.49 20.91
C LEU A 189 -14.16 -17.33 21.18
N THR A 190 -14.22 -16.29 20.34
CA THR A 190 -14.14 -14.87 20.77
C THR A 190 -14.89 -14.00 19.75
N SER A 191 -16.04 -13.47 20.17
CA SER A 191 -16.92 -12.53 19.45
C SER A 191 -17.55 -13.05 18.15
N ALA A 192 -18.87 -12.97 18.05
CA ALA A 192 -19.63 -13.32 16.85
C ALA A 192 -19.25 -12.38 15.68
N VAL A 193 -18.19 -12.71 14.94
CA VAL A 193 -17.83 -12.03 13.69
C VAL A 193 -18.82 -12.52 12.64
N SER A 194 -19.78 -11.66 12.30
CA SER A 194 -20.69 -11.92 11.18
C SER A 194 -19.86 -11.94 9.90
N ASN A 195 -19.86 -13.06 9.18
CA ASN A 195 -19.13 -13.18 7.92
C ASN A 195 -20.07 -12.85 6.74
N ALA A 196 -19.62 -12.00 5.82
CA ALA A 196 -20.25 -11.81 4.51
C ALA A 196 -19.35 -12.43 3.44
N THR A 197 -19.94 -12.84 2.32
CA THR A 197 -19.17 -13.19 1.13
C THR A 197 -19.75 -12.46 -0.07
N LEU A 198 -18.88 -11.74 -0.78
CA LEU A 198 -19.21 -11.10 -2.05
C LEU A 198 -18.67 -11.93 -3.23
N PRO A 199 -19.27 -11.82 -4.42
CA PRO A 199 -18.68 -12.38 -5.62
C PRO A 199 -17.35 -11.67 -5.91
N LEU A 200 -16.35 -12.41 -6.37
CA LEU A 200 -15.11 -11.82 -6.88
C LEU A 200 -15.43 -10.92 -8.09
N GLY A 201 -14.96 -9.68 -8.05
CA GLY A 201 -15.32 -8.66 -9.02
C GLY A 201 -16.69 -8.04 -8.77
N ALA A 202 -17.22 -8.05 -7.54
CA ALA A 202 -18.50 -7.42 -7.22
C ALA A 202 -18.57 -5.98 -7.77
N THR A 203 -19.72 -5.58 -8.34
CA THR A 203 -19.96 -4.19 -8.73
C THR A 203 -20.40 -3.34 -7.54
N ASP A 204 -20.42 -2.03 -7.71
CA ASP A 204 -20.97 -1.08 -6.74
C ASP A 204 -22.40 -1.42 -6.28
N THR A 205 -23.27 -1.87 -7.20
CA THR A 205 -24.63 -2.29 -6.88
C THR A 205 -24.68 -3.57 -6.05
N GLU A 206 -23.82 -4.55 -6.34
CA GLU A 206 -23.68 -5.79 -5.57
C GLU A 206 -23.12 -5.51 -4.17
N VAL A 207 -22.18 -4.57 -4.05
CA VAL A 207 -21.62 -4.12 -2.76
C VAL A 207 -22.70 -3.41 -1.93
N LEU A 208 -23.43 -2.46 -2.51
CA LEU A 208 -24.49 -1.71 -1.81
C LEU A 208 -25.63 -2.62 -1.36
N SER A 209 -26.11 -3.51 -2.22
CA SER A 209 -27.20 -4.43 -1.86
C SER A 209 -26.81 -5.42 -0.75
N SER A 210 -25.53 -5.79 -0.68
CA SER A 210 -25.06 -6.78 0.28
C SER A 210 -24.63 -6.19 1.62
N LEU A 211 -24.04 -4.98 1.62
CA LEU A 211 -23.38 -4.38 2.80
C LEU A 211 -23.86 -2.97 3.14
N GLY A 212 -24.67 -2.36 2.29
CA GLY A 212 -25.17 -0.99 2.45
C GLY A 212 -26.45 -0.90 3.30
N PRO A 213 -27.19 0.23 3.20
CA PRO A 213 -28.43 0.44 3.93
C PRO A 213 -29.48 -0.64 3.65
N GLY A 214 -30.17 -1.10 4.69
CA GLY A 214 -31.15 -2.19 4.65
C GLY A 214 -30.54 -3.59 4.68
N SER A 215 -29.21 -3.71 4.66
CA SER A 215 -28.54 -5.01 4.84
C SER A 215 -28.34 -5.33 6.32
N ARG A 216 -28.11 -6.61 6.65
CA ARG A 216 -27.73 -7.04 8.01
C ARG A 216 -26.39 -6.47 8.51
N PHE A 217 -25.63 -5.80 7.64
CA PHE A 217 -24.32 -5.22 7.93
C PHE A 217 -24.35 -3.70 8.07
N GLU A 218 -25.52 -3.06 7.92
CA GLU A 218 -25.68 -1.61 8.04
C GLU A 218 -25.10 -1.10 9.38
N ASP A 219 -25.54 -1.69 10.49
CA ASP A 219 -25.13 -1.31 11.85
C ASP A 219 -23.77 -1.88 12.30
N VAL A 220 -23.08 -2.62 11.43
CA VAL A 220 -21.74 -3.11 11.75
C VAL A 220 -20.76 -1.96 11.67
N ALA A 221 -20.02 -1.69 12.75
CA ALA A 221 -19.16 -0.52 12.83
C ALA A 221 -17.89 -0.66 11.97
N VAL A 222 -17.29 -1.86 11.94
CA VAL A 222 -16.06 -2.15 11.21
C VAL A 222 -16.25 -3.34 10.27
N LEU A 223 -16.07 -3.10 8.98
CA LEU A 223 -16.01 -4.15 7.96
C LEU A 223 -14.54 -4.39 7.60
N SER A 224 -14.07 -5.61 7.80
CA SER A 224 -12.71 -6.04 7.45
C SER A 224 -12.76 -6.85 6.17
N LEU A 225 -12.03 -6.42 5.14
CA LEU A 225 -11.92 -7.21 3.91
C LEU A 225 -10.81 -8.25 4.09
N ASP A 226 -11.12 -9.53 3.90
CA ASP A 226 -10.13 -10.60 4.03
C ASP A 226 -9.09 -10.57 2.89
N SER A 227 -9.48 -9.99 1.75
CA SER A 227 -8.60 -9.58 0.66
C SER A 227 -9.15 -8.31 0.04
N ALA A 228 -8.26 -7.49 -0.52
CA ALA A 228 -8.62 -6.27 -1.24
C ALA A 228 -8.04 -6.23 -2.66
N GLU A 229 -7.20 -7.19 -3.06
CA GLU A 229 -6.55 -7.14 -4.36
C GLU A 229 -7.40 -7.83 -5.45
N ASN A 230 -7.82 -7.08 -6.47
CA ASN A 230 -8.63 -7.56 -7.59
C ASN A 230 -9.97 -8.17 -7.16
N VAL A 231 -10.58 -7.59 -6.13
CA VAL A 231 -11.85 -8.05 -5.57
C VAL A 231 -13.04 -7.26 -6.07
N PHE A 232 -12.83 -6.03 -6.53
CA PHE A 232 -13.89 -5.12 -6.97
C PHE A 232 -13.92 -5.02 -8.50
N GLY A 233 -15.12 -5.12 -9.08
CA GLY A 233 -15.30 -5.22 -10.54
C GLY A 233 -15.80 -3.97 -11.22
N GLY A 234 -15.92 -2.85 -10.51
CA GLY A 234 -16.23 -1.53 -11.09
C GLY A 234 -17.62 -1.01 -10.79
N PHE A 235 -17.98 0.07 -11.47
CA PHE A 235 -19.17 0.88 -11.15
C PHE A 235 -20.20 0.79 -12.26
N GLU A 236 -21.42 0.38 -11.96
CA GLU A 236 -22.54 0.46 -12.91
C GLU A 236 -23.01 1.91 -13.07
N ASP A 237 -22.83 2.77 -12.07
CA ASP A 237 -22.92 4.22 -12.24
C ASP A 237 -21.62 4.79 -12.82
N ALA A 238 -21.67 5.21 -14.09
CA ALA A 238 -20.51 5.76 -14.78
C ALA A 238 -19.98 7.08 -14.18
N SER A 239 -20.88 7.92 -13.64
CA SER A 239 -20.50 9.19 -13.02
C SER A 239 -19.79 8.95 -11.69
N ALA A 240 -20.33 8.06 -10.86
CA ALA A 240 -19.70 7.67 -9.60
C ALA A 240 -18.33 7.03 -9.83
N GLY A 241 -18.23 6.11 -10.80
CA GLY A 241 -16.97 5.46 -11.14
C GLY A 241 -15.90 6.41 -11.68
N ALA A 242 -16.29 7.36 -12.53
CA ALA A 242 -15.38 8.38 -13.04
C ALA A 242 -14.85 9.29 -11.93
N HIS A 243 -15.71 9.70 -10.99
CA HIS A 243 -15.33 10.50 -9.83
C HIS A 243 -14.33 9.78 -8.94
N VAL A 244 -14.63 8.54 -8.55
CA VAL A 244 -13.75 7.75 -7.68
C VAL A 244 -12.40 7.47 -8.36
N ASP A 245 -12.39 7.14 -9.66
CA ASP A 245 -11.14 6.99 -10.43
C ASP A 245 -10.31 8.28 -10.41
N ALA A 246 -10.93 9.44 -10.66
CA ALA A 246 -10.26 10.73 -10.65
C ALA A 246 -9.71 11.10 -9.26
N LEU A 247 -10.52 10.93 -8.21
CA LEU A 247 -10.14 11.18 -6.83
C LEU A 247 -8.94 10.31 -6.42
N LEU A 248 -9.05 8.99 -6.59
CA LEU A 248 -8.02 8.06 -6.15
C LEU A 248 -6.74 8.21 -6.98
N ARG A 249 -6.81 8.40 -8.30
CA ARG A 249 -5.62 8.60 -9.14
C ARG A 249 -4.87 9.88 -8.84
N SER A 250 -5.60 10.96 -8.54
CA SER A 250 -4.96 12.25 -8.26
C SER A 250 -4.39 12.34 -6.84
N LYS A 251 -4.93 11.56 -5.89
CA LYS A 251 -4.62 11.72 -4.46
C LYS A 251 -3.92 10.53 -3.80
N VAL A 252 -4.13 9.30 -4.28
CA VAL A 252 -3.75 8.07 -3.55
C VAL A 252 -2.95 7.09 -4.39
N LEU A 253 -3.39 6.80 -5.61
CA LEU A 253 -2.84 5.73 -6.47
C LEU A 253 -1.59 6.20 -7.23
N TYR A 254 -0.80 7.04 -6.58
CA TYR A 254 0.46 7.58 -7.04
C TYR A 254 1.48 7.52 -5.91
N GLY A 255 2.62 6.90 -6.21
CA GLY A 255 3.75 6.81 -5.32
C GLY A 255 5.00 6.42 -6.09
N SER A 256 6.12 6.57 -5.41
CA SER A 256 7.41 6.17 -5.94
C SER A 256 8.33 5.71 -4.83
N TRP A 257 9.25 4.84 -5.18
CA TRP A 257 10.42 4.54 -4.39
C TRP A 257 11.60 5.34 -4.90
N CYS A 258 12.30 5.97 -3.99
CA CYS A 258 13.52 6.71 -4.23
C CYS A 258 14.47 6.47 -3.05
N CYS A 259 15.75 6.79 -3.15
CA CYS A 259 16.41 7.54 -4.22
C CYS A 259 17.70 6.79 -4.54
N SER A 260 17.81 6.20 -5.73
CA SER A 260 19.03 5.47 -6.11
C SER A 260 20.21 6.41 -6.42
N ARG A 261 19.98 7.73 -6.41
CA ARG A 261 20.95 8.82 -6.67
C ARG A 261 20.66 10.05 -5.83
N THR A 262 21.66 10.92 -5.66
CA THR A 262 21.62 12.14 -4.83
C THR A 262 20.70 13.25 -5.33
N ASN A 263 20.31 13.26 -6.61
CA ASN A 263 19.35 14.20 -7.13
C ASN A 263 18.19 13.44 -7.80
N PHE A 264 17.15 13.22 -7.00
CA PHE A 264 15.96 12.45 -7.35
C PHE A 264 15.11 13.06 -8.48
N HIS A 265 15.37 14.31 -8.83
CA HIS A 265 14.77 14.97 -9.99
C HIS A 265 15.42 14.54 -11.32
N HIS A 266 16.58 13.88 -11.31
CA HIS A 266 17.16 13.37 -12.55
C HIS A 266 16.37 12.16 -13.07
N PRO A 267 16.17 12.05 -14.39
CA PRO A 267 15.61 10.86 -15.01
C PRO A 267 16.36 9.60 -14.57
N GLY A 268 15.62 8.58 -14.14
CA GLY A 268 16.20 7.30 -13.75
C GLY A 268 16.73 7.22 -12.31
N ALA A 269 16.45 8.18 -11.42
CA ALA A 269 16.77 8.09 -9.98
C ALA A 269 15.62 7.53 -9.12
N THR A 270 14.42 7.44 -9.69
CA THR A 270 13.15 7.15 -9.00
C THR A 270 12.41 6.03 -9.72
N ALA A 271 11.95 5.02 -8.99
CA ALA A 271 11.01 4.02 -9.49
C ALA A 271 9.58 4.45 -9.15
N PHE A 272 8.77 4.72 -10.17
CA PHE A 272 7.34 4.94 -9.97
C PHE A 272 6.63 3.59 -9.87
N PHE A 273 5.68 3.49 -8.93
CA PHE A 273 4.84 2.30 -8.83
C PHE A 273 3.89 2.22 -10.02
N THR A 274 3.58 1.00 -10.44
CA THR A 274 2.64 0.76 -11.54
C THR A 274 1.24 1.16 -11.07
N PRO A 275 0.60 2.16 -11.71
CA PRO A 275 -0.75 2.53 -11.35
C PRO A 275 -1.69 1.35 -11.66
N PRO A 276 -2.68 1.06 -10.80
CA PRO A 276 -3.58 -0.05 -11.03
C PRO A 276 -4.43 0.22 -12.28
N PRO A 277 -4.87 -0.83 -13.01
CA PRO A 277 -5.78 -0.68 -14.15
C PRO A 277 -7.06 0.08 -13.75
N LYS A 278 -7.63 0.81 -14.70
CA LYS A 278 -8.95 1.44 -14.50
C LYS A 278 -10.01 0.35 -14.35
N LEU A 279 -10.91 0.56 -13.40
CA LEU A 279 -12.09 -0.27 -13.26
C LEU A 279 -13.07 0.04 -14.41
N PRO A 280 -13.83 -0.95 -14.90
CA PRO A 280 -14.88 -0.68 -15.87
C PRO A 280 -15.99 0.16 -15.23
N VAL A 281 -16.67 0.94 -16.06
CA VAL A 281 -17.77 1.81 -15.64
C VAL A 281 -18.98 1.66 -16.56
N GLY A 282 -20.18 1.94 -16.07
CA GLY A 282 -21.43 1.92 -16.84
C GLY A 282 -21.74 0.53 -17.40
N GLU A 283 -22.14 0.50 -18.68
CA GLU A 283 -22.49 -0.74 -19.39
C GLU A 283 -21.37 -1.80 -19.38
N ALA A 284 -20.10 -1.38 -19.35
CA ALA A 284 -18.98 -2.32 -19.32
C ALA A 284 -18.94 -3.09 -17.98
N ALA A 285 -19.18 -2.40 -16.86
CA ALA A 285 -19.24 -3.03 -15.54
C ALA A 285 -20.47 -3.94 -15.42
N ALA A 286 -21.63 -3.48 -15.89
CA ALA A 286 -22.86 -4.27 -15.91
C ALA A 286 -22.71 -5.54 -16.76
N ARG A 287 -22.10 -5.44 -17.94
CA ARG A 287 -21.82 -6.58 -18.82
C ARG A 287 -20.89 -7.59 -18.17
N ALA A 288 -19.78 -7.12 -17.60
CA ALA A 288 -18.84 -7.99 -16.89
C ALA A 288 -19.54 -8.75 -15.73
N ARG A 289 -20.45 -8.10 -15.01
CA ARG A 289 -21.29 -8.77 -14.00
C ARG A 289 -22.19 -9.85 -14.61
N LEU A 290 -22.91 -9.54 -15.68
CA LEU A 290 -23.81 -10.49 -16.35
C LEU A 290 -23.07 -11.70 -16.93
N GLU A 291 -21.87 -11.50 -17.48
CA GLU A 291 -21.03 -12.59 -17.97
C GLU A 291 -20.58 -13.51 -16.84
N ARG A 292 -20.17 -12.95 -15.69
CA ARG A 292 -19.82 -13.73 -14.49
C ARG A 292 -21.01 -14.52 -13.95
N THR A 293 -22.19 -13.91 -13.85
CA THR A 293 -23.39 -14.60 -13.36
C THR A 293 -23.85 -15.68 -14.34
N SER A 294 -23.73 -15.46 -15.64
CA SER A 294 -24.06 -16.46 -16.68
C SER A 294 -23.10 -17.66 -16.63
N ALA A 295 -21.79 -17.41 -16.52
CA ALA A 295 -20.79 -18.46 -16.37
C ALA A 295 -21.01 -19.28 -15.08
N ARG A 296 -21.46 -18.63 -13.98
CA ARG A 296 -21.83 -19.31 -12.73
C ARG A 296 -23.02 -20.25 -12.92
N HIS A 297 -24.07 -19.84 -13.63
CA HIS A 297 -25.24 -20.69 -13.90
C HIS A 297 -24.90 -21.89 -14.77
N GLN A 298 -24.01 -21.72 -15.76
CA GLN A 298 -23.57 -22.83 -16.61
C GLN A 298 -22.76 -23.87 -15.82
N ARG A 299 -21.85 -23.43 -14.94
CA ARG A 299 -21.07 -24.34 -14.08
C ARG A 299 -21.89 -25.04 -13.01
N ALA A 300 -22.96 -24.42 -12.50
CA ALA A 300 -23.83 -25.04 -11.50
C ALA A 300 -24.73 -26.15 -12.08
N ARG A 301 -24.89 -26.18 -13.41
CA ARG A 301 -25.73 -27.16 -14.13
C ARG A 301 -24.93 -28.34 -14.70
N ALA A 302 -23.60 -28.24 -14.74
CA ALA A 302 -22.68 -29.28 -15.20
C ALA A 302 -22.19 -30.11 -14.00
#